data_AF-A0A238HIK1-F1
#
_entry.id   AF-A0A238HIK1-F1
#
_cell.length_a   1.000
_cell.length_b   1.000
_cell.length_c   1.000
_cell.angle_alpha   90.00
_cell.angle_beta   90.00
_cell.angle_gamma   90.00
#
_symmetry.space_group_name_H-M   'P 1'
#
loop_
_entity.id
_entity.type
_entity.pdbx_description
1 polymer ?
#
loop_
_entity_poly.entity_id
_entity_poly.type
_entity_poly.pdbx_seq_one_letter_code
_entity_poly.pdbx_strand_id
1 'polypeptide(L)' 'MNWQKSIQDLIDAGFSQSEIASFVGCSQPLINALLHGKRGKRLSFKIAQNILYMNEKLQRGELSRASN' A
#
# COMPACT_ATOMS: atom_id res chain seq x y z
N MET A 1 0.19 1.52 -14.00
CA MET A 1 0.36 1.20 -12.57
C MET A 1 -0.88 1.61 -11.79
N ASN A 2 -1.57 0.65 -11.19
CA ASN A 2 -2.82 0.88 -10.44
C ASN A 2 -2.55 0.83 -8.94
N TRP A 3 -2.21 1.98 -8.33
CA TRP A 3 -1.92 2.08 -6.89
C TRP A 3 -3.12 1.70 -6.03
N GLN A 4 -4.33 2.03 -6.50
CA GLN A 4 -5.56 1.65 -5.83
C GLN A 4 -5.65 0.13 -5.70
N LYS A 5 -5.38 -0.62 -6.78
CA LYS A 5 -5.40 -2.09 -6.71
C LYS A 5 -4.34 -2.63 -5.75
N SER A 6 -3.10 -2.16 -5.82
CA SER A 6 -2.05 -2.62 -4.90
C SER A 6 -2.35 -2.33 -3.43
N ILE A 7 -2.96 -1.18 -3.12
CA ILE A 7 -3.35 -0.85 -1.75
C ILE A 7 -4.58 -1.66 -1.33
N GLN A 8 -5.54 -1.87 -2.23
CA GLN A 8 -6.71 -2.72 -1.95
C GLN A 8 -6.29 -4.16 -1.64
N ASP A 9 -5.33 -4.72 -2.39
CA ASP A 9 -4.81 -6.08 -2.13
C ASP A 9 -4.24 -6.20 -0.71
N LEU A 10 -3.51 -5.18 -0.25
CA LEU A 10 -2.97 -5.13 1.10
C LEU A 10 -4.08 -5.00 2.17
N ILE A 11 -5.12 -4.22 1.90
CA ILE A 11 -6.27 -4.08 2.81
C ILE A 11 -7.06 -5.40 2.89
N ASP A 12 -7.31 -6.04 1.75
CA ASP A 12 -8.00 -7.33 1.67
C ASP A 12 -7.20 -8.43 2.39
N ALA A 13 -5.87 -8.29 2.41
CA ALA A 13 -4.96 -9.12 3.19
C ALA A 13 -4.81 -8.68 4.66
N GLY A 14 -5.71 -7.85 5.20
CA GLY A 14 -5.78 -7.52 6.62
C GLY A 14 -4.84 -6.43 7.11
N PHE A 15 -4.14 -5.70 6.23
CA PHE A 15 -3.33 -4.56 6.63
C PHE A 15 -4.17 -3.28 6.74
N SER A 16 -4.01 -2.54 7.83
CA SER A 16 -4.61 -1.21 7.96
C SER A 16 -3.84 -0.16 7.14
N GLN A 17 -4.51 0.95 6.80
CA GLN A 17 -3.86 2.04 6.06
C GLN A 17 -2.65 2.66 6.80
N SER A 18 -2.68 2.68 8.14
CA SER A 18 -1.57 3.18 8.97
C SER A 18 -0.36 2.25 8.92
N GLU A 19 -0.58 0.94 8.86
CA GLU A 19 0.49 -0.05 8.74
C GLU A 19 1.13 -0.01 7.36
N ILE A 20 0.32 0.12 6.31
CA ILE A 20 0.82 0.33 4.96
C ILE A 20 1.64 1.63 4.91
N ALA A 21 1.14 2.72 5.49
CA ALA A 21 1.85 3.99 5.52
C ALA A 21 3.19 3.91 6.28
N SER A 22 3.20 3.22 7.42
CA SER A 22 4.42 2.98 8.21
C SER A 22 5.44 2.16 7.44
N PHE A 23 5.02 1.09 6.76
CA PHE A 23 5.91 0.26 5.95
C PHE A 23 6.47 1.04 4.75
N VAL A 24 5.60 1.79 4.06
CA VAL A 24 5.95 2.54 2.86
C VAL A 24 6.79 3.78 3.18
N GLY A 25 6.71 4.30 4.41
CA GLY A 25 7.39 5.52 4.84
C GLY A 25 6.68 6.78 4.34
N CYS A 26 5.34 6.80 4.42
CA CYS A 26 4.52 7.94 4.04
C CYS A 26 3.39 8.20 5.06
N SER A 27 2.53 9.17 4.78
CA SER A 27 1.40 9.49 5.64
C SER A 27 0.18 8.62 5.31
N GLN A 28 -0.61 8.25 6.32
CA GLN A 28 -1.88 7.52 6.13
C GLN A 28 -2.85 8.26 5.18
N PRO A 29 -3.00 9.60 5.22
CA PRO A 29 -3.79 10.33 4.23
C PRO A 29 -3.32 10.13 2.78
N LEU A 30 -2.02 9.91 2.53
CA LEU A 30 -1.53 9.60 1.20
C LEU A 30 -2.00 8.20 0.76
N ILE A 31 -1.95 7.20 1.64
CA ILE A 31 -2.50 5.86 1.37
C ILE A 31 -4.00 5.95 1.07
N ASN A 32 -4.75 6.71 1.87
CA ASN A 32 -6.18 6.93 1.64
C ASN A 32 -6.47 7.62 0.28
N ALA A 33 -5.69 8.63 -0.08
CA ALA A 33 -5.82 9.28 -1.38
C ALA A 33 -5.59 8.30 -2.54
N LEU A 34 -4.53 7.49 -2.45
CA LEU A 34 -4.21 6.49 -3.46
C LEU A 34 -5.27 5.38 -3.56
N LEU A 35 -5.84 4.96 -2.42
CA LEU A 35 -6.95 3.99 -2.37
C LEU A 35 -8.18 4.51 -3.12
N HIS A 36 -8.48 5.80 -3.03
CA HIS A 36 -9.60 6.43 -3.74
C HIS A 36 -9.25 6.92 -5.15
N GLY A 37 -8.14 6.44 -5.73
CA GLY A 37 -7.70 6.82 -7.08
C GLY A 37 -7.18 8.26 -7.19
N LYS A 38 -7.09 9.00 -6.08
CA LYS A 38 -6.56 10.37 -6.03
C LYS A 38 -5.03 10.31 -6.06
N ARG A 39 -4.45 10.39 -7.25
CA ARG A 39 -3.01 10.63 -7.43
C ARG A 39 -2.75 12.13 -7.51
N GLY A 40 -2.01 12.67 -6.55
CA GLY A 40 -1.36 13.98 -6.74
C GLY A 40 -0.44 13.99 -7.97
N LYS A 41 0.03 15.18 -8.39
CA LYS A 41 0.80 15.37 -9.63
C LYS A 41 2.03 14.46 -9.77
N ARG A 42 2.68 14.03 -8.67
CA ARG A 42 3.72 12.98 -8.67
C ARG A 42 3.74 12.25 -7.33
N LEU A 43 3.54 10.93 -7.36
CA LEU A 43 3.96 10.06 -6.25
C LEU A 43 5.50 9.99 -6.26
N SER A 44 6.15 10.11 -5.11
CA SER A 44 7.60 9.91 -5.02
C SER A 44 7.96 8.52 -5.53
N PHE A 45 9.05 8.42 -6.30
CA PHE A 45 9.56 7.15 -6.80
C PHE A 45 9.81 6.14 -5.67
N LYS A 46 10.31 6.61 -4.52
CA LYS A 46 10.55 5.76 -3.33
C LYS A 46 9.25 5.19 -2.75
N ILE A 47 8.22 6.02 -2.66
CA ILE A 47 6.89 5.59 -2.15
C ILE A 47 6.27 4.59 -3.12
N ALA A 48 6.36 4.86 -4.42
CA ALA A 48 5.92 3.95 -5.47
C ALA A 48 6.61 2.57 -5.37
N GLN A 49 7.94 2.55 -5.25
CA GLN A 49 8.73 1.32 -5.09
C GLN A 49 8.33 0.55 -3.82
N ASN A 50 8.19 1.24 -2.69
CA ASN A 50 7.84 0.58 -1.43
C ASN A 50 6.43 -0.03 -1.44
N ILE A 51 5.46 0.59 -2.13
CA ILE A 51 4.11 0.02 -2.30
C ILE A 51 4.18 -1.28 -3.11
N LEU A 52 4.92 -1.28 -4.24
CA LEU A 52 5.10 -2.47 -5.05
C LEU A 52 5.80 -3.57 -4.27
N TYR A 53 6.87 -3.22 -3.57
CA TYR A 53 7.65 -4.14 -2.76
C TYR A 53 6.78 -4.82 -1.69
N MET A 54 5.94 -4.05 -0.98
CA MET A 54 5.01 -4.62 0.00
C MET A 54 4.01 -5.57 -0.67
N ASN A 55 3.43 -5.18 -1.81
CA ASN A 55 2.47 -6.02 -2.52
C ASN A 55 3.12 -7.28 -3.09
N GLU A 56 4.33 -7.20 -3.64
CA GLU A 56 5.09 -8.35 -4.12
C GLU A 56 5.36 -9.35 -3.00
N LYS A 57 5.74 -8.87 -1.81
CA LYS A 57 5.91 -9.72 -0.62
C LYS A 57 4.62 -10.41 -0.22
N LEU A 58 3.49 -9.71 -0.30
CA LEU A 58 2.16 -10.30 -0.08
C LEU A 58 1.88 -11.40 -1.11
N GLN A 59 2.08 -11.13 -2.40
CA GLN A 59 1.82 -12.11 -3.47
C GLN A 59 2.73 -13.35 -3.38
N ARG A 60 3.94 -13.20 -2.82
CA ARG A 60 4.87 -14.32 -2.55
C ARG A 60 4.56 -15.08 -1.26
N GLY A 61 3.61 -14.62 -0.45
CA GLY A 61 3.31 -15.20 0.86
C GLY A 61 4.36 -14.90 1.94
N GLU A 62 5.28 -13.96 1.68
CA GLU A 62 6.29 -13.50 2.65
C GLU A 62 5.70 -12.53 3.68
N LEU A 63 4.52 -11.98 3.37
CA LEU A 63 3.67 -11.23 4.28
C LEU A 63 2.33 -11.95 4.40
N SER A 64 1.89 -12.22 5.62
CA SER A 64 0.52 -12.65 5.90
C SER A 64 -0.04 -11.84 7.06
N ARG A 65 -1.31 -11.41 6.94
CA ARG A 65 -2.08 -10.92 8.07
C ARG A 65 -3.51 -11.43 7.99
N ALA A 66 -3.80 -12.42 8.83
CA ALA A 66 -5.15 -12.69 9.28
C ALA A 66 -5.05 -13.20 10.72
N SER A 67 -5.34 -12.32 11.68
CA SER A 67 -5.71 -12.65 13.06
C SER A 67 -6.34 -11.40 13.69
N ASN A 68 -7.62 -11.21 13.40
CA ASN A 68 -8.68 -10.79 14.31
C ASN A 68 -10.01 -11.25 13.74
#